data_AF-A0A8J4IYH8-F1
#
_entry.id   AF-A0A8J4IYH8-F1
#
_cell.length_a   1.000
_cell.length_b   1.000
_cell.length_c   1.000
_cell.angle_alpha   90.00
_cell.angle_beta   90.00
_cell.angle_gamma   90.00
#
_symmetry.space_group_name_H-M   'P 1'
#
loop_
_entity.id
_entity.type
_entity.pdbx_description
1 polymer ?
#
loop_
_entity_poly.entity_id
_entity_poly.type
_entity_poly.pdbx_seq_one_letter_code
_entity_poly.pdbx_strand_id
1 'polypeptide(L)'
;MGIQGLTGFVEERGAFFTELRVRDTKLVIDGSSLYHRLCFASAVDFRRGGDYGPFAAAVRDFFGSLRACRVAPFVVLDGGRGADDRKLPTLRGRAAERLRAAHGLSRGDGGCLVPLLTREAFVQALGRLGVPFVQCFAEADREIAGLANRWGCPVLSLDSDFCVFDLAAGYCPLTHFQWQSVCAGEGAQGCYVPARCFSAEKFCRHFGHLNKSLLPLFAVLNGNDYIDLAALEVFFSKVRLPRGCVAGKGGKHVRLQGLLNWLSQFAEPAEAVDNVLKYLKKHQREETKELLCTSMEDYTPSDVNLEDFFQTGKYECEAARKADLPRWVLDALAKGKLAPFISDALILRSTFLHVQVENMQRPSAHSTALPIRQVIYGLLLKVSQNAEAASPSKQTNELPVVCEFDRLQKTLRKTSVQAASLPTDFCDDHFPLDKLMEVPTSCRQMLLLETLGVKMSLLESIPSHLQLPVAVTCYWICCSEPKVKLHQLKALLLMIVSGELHRITNDPDLTVLRAEDDNIAYNEFLKWKEKKLQNKDFDLDAAHSFCQWQCCLQMGLYLNQLLCTPLSEPDLSSRLYTGTLVHRLYQELKSTPSVENLFSFSPKMTRLYQVLLNTVES
;
A
#
# COMPACT_ATOMS: atom_id res chain seq x y z
N MET A 1 11.15 -9.07 -0.62
CA MET A 1 11.40 -7.64 -0.37
C MET A 1 12.85 -7.57 0.07
N GLY A 2 13.60 -6.58 -0.40
CA GLY A 2 15.06 -6.47 -0.21
C GLY A 2 15.95 -7.34 -1.09
N ILE A 3 17.20 -7.45 -0.63
CA ILE A 3 18.33 -8.16 -1.25
C ILE A 3 17.97 -9.59 -1.70
N GLN A 4 18.13 -9.83 -3.00
CA GLN A 4 17.74 -11.10 -3.61
C GLN A 4 18.50 -12.31 -3.05
N GLY A 5 17.77 -13.22 -2.41
CA GLY A 5 18.30 -14.49 -1.90
C GLY A 5 18.93 -14.40 -0.51
N LEU A 6 19.06 -13.20 0.08
CA LEU A 6 19.62 -13.03 1.42
C LEU A 6 18.72 -13.65 2.49
N THR A 7 17.41 -13.43 2.42
CA THR A 7 16.43 -14.03 3.37
C THR A 7 16.59 -15.54 3.44
N GLY A 8 16.58 -16.22 2.28
CA GLY A 8 16.72 -17.68 2.23
C GLY A 8 18.07 -18.15 2.77
N PHE A 9 19.16 -17.42 2.49
CA PHE A 9 20.49 -17.75 2.99
C PHE A 9 20.60 -17.65 4.51
N VAL A 10 20.01 -16.61 5.09
CA VAL A 10 20.01 -16.36 6.54
C VAL A 10 19.10 -17.36 7.25
N GLU A 11 17.91 -17.65 6.69
CA GLU A 11 16.95 -18.61 7.25
C GLU A 11 17.46 -20.05 7.24
N GLU A 12 18.09 -20.51 6.16
CA GLU A 12 18.61 -21.89 6.03
C GLU A 12 19.65 -22.23 7.11
N ARG A 13 20.45 -21.25 7.54
CA ARG A 13 21.53 -21.48 8.50
C ARG A 13 21.09 -21.37 9.95
N GLY A 14 20.07 -20.55 10.25
CA GLY A 14 19.48 -20.38 11.59
C GLY A 14 20.40 -19.79 12.68
N ALA A 15 21.72 -19.95 12.56
CA ALA A 15 22.73 -19.59 13.57
C ALA A 15 22.89 -18.08 13.79
N PHE A 16 22.36 -17.27 12.87
CA PHE A 16 22.42 -15.81 12.94
C PHE A 16 21.30 -15.20 13.79
N PHE A 17 20.33 -16.02 14.19
CA PHE A 17 19.21 -15.60 15.01
C PHE A 17 19.44 -15.82 16.50
N THR A 18 18.78 -15.00 17.29
CA THR A 18 18.62 -15.15 18.73
C THR A 18 17.14 -15.26 19.04
N GLU A 19 16.77 -16.15 19.96
CA GLU A 19 15.42 -16.20 20.48
C GLU A 19 15.16 -14.93 21.30
N LEU A 20 14.06 -14.24 20.98
CA LEU A 20 13.67 -12.98 21.59
C LEU A 20 12.25 -13.13 22.16
N ARG A 21 12.10 -12.77 23.44
CA ARG A 21 10.80 -12.71 24.11
C ARG A 21 10.35 -11.25 24.13
N VAL A 22 9.51 -10.86 23.17
CA VAL A 22 9.10 -9.47 22.99
C VAL A 22 7.99 -9.13 23.99
N ARG A 23 8.30 -8.24 24.94
CA ARG A 23 7.39 -7.68 25.95
C ARG A 23 7.96 -6.39 26.53
N ASP A 24 7.11 -5.56 27.14
CA ASP A 24 7.48 -4.35 27.90
C ASP A 24 8.48 -3.44 27.16
N THR A 25 8.34 -3.29 25.84
CA THR A 25 9.30 -2.58 24.99
C THR A 25 8.61 -1.80 23.87
N LYS A 26 9.31 -0.84 23.27
CA LYS A 26 8.90 -0.24 22.01
C LYS A 26 9.19 -1.21 20.86
N LEU A 27 8.44 -1.10 19.77
CA LEU A 27 8.67 -1.89 18.56
C LEU A 27 8.43 -1.00 17.35
N VAL A 28 9.47 -0.79 16.53
CA VAL A 28 9.31 -0.10 15.25
C VAL A 28 8.95 -1.13 14.19
N ILE A 29 7.89 -0.87 13.45
CA ILE A 29 7.31 -1.81 12.49
C ILE A 29 7.33 -1.18 11.10
N ASP A 30 7.92 -1.89 10.15
CA ASP A 30 7.72 -1.62 8.73
C ASP A 30 6.26 -1.95 8.36
N GLY A 31 5.47 -0.90 8.20
CA GLY A 31 4.05 -0.99 7.90
C GLY A 31 3.78 -1.60 6.53
N SER A 32 4.64 -1.33 5.54
CA SER A 32 4.53 -1.88 4.19
C SER A 32 4.62 -3.40 4.23
N SER A 33 5.68 -3.92 4.87
CA SER A 33 5.85 -5.37 5.05
C SER A 33 4.74 -5.98 5.91
N LEU A 34 4.29 -5.29 6.97
CA LEU A 34 3.27 -5.80 7.88
C LEU A 34 1.93 -6.00 7.18
N TYR A 35 1.39 -4.99 6.49
CA TYR A 35 0.08 -5.14 5.85
C TYR A 35 0.12 -6.20 4.73
N HIS A 36 1.23 -6.30 3.99
CA HIS A 36 1.44 -7.35 3.00
C HIS A 36 1.38 -8.74 3.65
N ARG A 37 2.06 -8.93 4.79
CA ARG A 37 2.05 -10.18 5.54
C ARG A 37 0.67 -10.54 6.05
N LEU A 38 -0.01 -9.59 6.70
CA LEU A 38 -1.34 -9.82 7.27
C LEU A 38 -2.37 -10.13 6.19
N CYS A 39 -2.34 -9.42 5.06
CA CYS A 39 -3.22 -9.67 3.92
C CYS A 39 -3.07 -11.09 3.35
N PHE A 40 -1.84 -11.62 3.28
CA PHE A 40 -1.61 -12.97 2.78
C PHE A 40 -1.85 -14.06 3.83
N ALA A 41 -1.72 -13.74 5.12
CA ALA A 41 -1.98 -14.68 6.20
C ALA A 41 -3.48 -14.92 6.46
N SER A 42 -4.34 -13.96 6.14
CA SER A 42 -5.79 -14.01 6.48
C SER A 42 -6.64 -15.01 5.67
N ALA A 43 -6.04 -16.03 5.03
CA ALA A 43 -6.73 -17.08 4.23
C ALA A 43 -7.73 -16.52 3.19
N VAL A 44 -7.41 -15.35 2.62
CA VAL A 44 -8.32 -14.56 1.77
C VAL A 44 -8.35 -15.08 0.35
N ASP A 45 -9.52 -15.01 -0.27
CA ASP A 45 -9.67 -15.14 -1.70
C ASP A 45 -9.16 -13.89 -2.44
N PHE A 46 -7.99 -14.02 -3.09
CA PHE A 46 -7.36 -12.95 -3.84
C PHE A 46 -8.03 -12.66 -5.21
N ARG A 47 -8.94 -13.51 -5.68
CA ARG A 47 -9.54 -13.38 -7.02
C ARG A 47 -10.72 -12.40 -7.05
N ARG A 48 -11.41 -12.23 -5.93
CA ARG A 48 -12.68 -11.50 -5.85
C ARG A 48 -12.54 -10.06 -5.34
N GLY A 49 -11.35 -9.46 -5.47
CA GLY A 49 -11.15 -8.04 -5.14
C GLY A 49 -10.98 -7.73 -3.65
N GLY A 50 -10.83 -8.75 -2.79
CA GLY A 50 -10.45 -8.60 -1.39
C GLY A 50 -11.61 -8.63 -0.39
N ASP A 51 -11.35 -9.25 0.76
CA ASP A 51 -12.22 -9.23 1.93
C ASP A 51 -11.55 -8.38 3.02
N TYR A 52 -11.87 -7.09 3.06
CA TYR A 52 -11.19 -6.11 3.92
C TYR A 52 -11.55 -6.28 5.40
N GLY A 53 -12.76 -6.76 5.73
CA GLY A 53 -13.18 -7.02 7.11
C GLY A 53 -12.32 -8.04 7.85
N PRO A 54 -12.13 -9.27 7.33
CA PRO A 54 -11.18 -10.25 7.90
C PRO A 54 -9.74 -9.72 7.99
N PHE A 55 -9.31 -8.92 7.01
CA PHE A 55 -8.00 -8.28 7.04
C PHE A 55 -7.88 -7.29 8.21
N ALA A 56 -8.85 -6.40 8.42
CA ALA A 56 -8.84 -5.47 9.55
C ALA A 56 -8.98 -6.18 10.90
N ALA A 57 -9.70 -7.32 10.95
CA ALA A 57 -9.73 -8.17 12.13
C ALA A 57 -8.33 -8.72 12.45
N ALA A 58 -7.59 -9.22 11.45
CA ALA A 58 -6.22 -9.67 11.63
C ALA A 58 -5.28 -8.54 12.10
N VAL A 59 -5.47 -7.31 11.61
CA VAL A 59 -4.74 -6.12 12.07
C VAL A 59 -5.05 -5.83 13.55
N ARG A 60 -6.34 -5.82 13.92
CA ARG A 60 -6.77 -5.64 15.32
C ARG A 60 -6.18 -6.71 16.23
N ASP A 61 -6.23 -7.97 15.82
CA ASP A 61 -5.77 -9.09 16.63
C ASP A 61 -4.23 -9.05 16.78
N PHE A 62 -3.50 -8.69 15.72
CA PHE A 62 -2.05 -8.46 15.78
C PHE A 62 -1.66 -7.41 16.81
N PHE A 63 -2.26 -6.21 16.74
CA PHE A 63 -1.97 -5.14 17.70
C PHE A 63 -2.54 -5.42 19.09
N GLY A 64 -3.61 -6.20 19.18
CA GLY A 64 -4.15 -6.73 20.44
C GLY A 64 -3.14 -7.61 21.17
N SER A 65 -2.48 -8.54 20.46
CA SER A 65 -1.40 -9.36 21.01
C SER A 65 -0.22 -8.53 21.51
N LEU A 66 0.18 -7.48 20.77
CA LEU A 66 1.24 -6.56 21.20
C LEU A 66 0.86 -5.82 22.48
N ARG A 67 -0.37 -5.27 22.55
CA ARG A 67 -0.87 -4.57 23.73
C ARG A 67 -0.96 -5.49 24.94
N ALA A 68 -1.38 -6.75 24.77
CA ALA A 68 -1.40 -7.74 25.84
C ALA A 68 0.01 -7.95 26.44
N CYS A 69 1.04 -7.96 25.60
CA CYS A 69 2.44 -8.09 26.01
C CYS A 69 3.10 -6.75 26.41
N ARG A 70 2.32 -5.67 26.58
CA ARG A 70 2.80 -4.31 26.91
C ARG A 70 3.85 -3.79 25.94
N VAL A 71 3.75 -4.19 24.68
CA VAL A 71 4.60 -3.67 23.60
C VAL A 71 3.96 -2.40 23.05
N ALA A 72 4.74 -1.33 22.90
CA ALA A 72 4.32 -0.08 22.29
C ALA A 72 4.71 -0.07 20.80
N PRO A 73 3.76 -0.33 19.87
CA PRO A 73 4.05 -0.39 18.43
C PRO A 73 4.10 1.02 17.82
N PHE A 74 5.07 1.25 16.94
CA PHE A 74 5.18 2.43 16.09
C PHE A 74 5.32 1.99 14.64
N VAL A 75 4.32 2.32 13.82
CA VAL A 75 4.27 1.87 12.43
C VAL A 75 4.81 2.96 11.51
N VAL A 76 5.73 2.60 10.62
CA VAL A 76 6.28 3.50 9.61
C VAL A 76 5.94 2.94 8.24
N LEU A 77 5.25 3.73 7.42
CA LEU A 77 4.81 3.35 6.08
C LEU A 77 5.68 4.01 5.01
N ASP A 78 5.95 3.28 3.92
CA ASP A 78 6.56 3.87 2.74
C ASP A 78 5.65 4.96 2.16
N GLY A 79 6.29 6.03 1.68
CA GLY A 79 5.69 7.15 0.98
C GLY A 79 5.59 6.94 -0.52
N GLY A 80 5.76 8.06 -1.23
CA GLY A 80 5.88 8.07 -2.69
C GLY A 80 7.24 7.56 -3.14
N ARG A 81 7.51 7.72 -4.43
CA ARG A 81 8.84 7.42 -4.98
C ARG A 81 9.77 8.63 -4.78
N GLY A 82 11.05 8.34 -4.56
CA GLY A 82 12.09 9.38 -4.45
C GLY A 82 12.16 10.24 -5.72
N ALA A 83 12.56 11.51 -5.56
CA ALA A 83 12.66 12.48 -6.66
C ALA A 83 13.64 12.05 -7.76
N ASP A 84 14.61 11.20 -7.43
CA ASP A 84 15.59 10.59 -8.32
C ASP A 84 15.05 9.36 -9.09
N ASP A 85 13.84 8.89 -8.76
CA ASP A 85 13.10 7.76 -9.38
C ASP A 85 13.97 6.52 -9.66
N ARG A 86 15.00 6.28 -8.83
CA ARG A 86 15.97 5.17 -9.00
C ARG A 86 15.29 3.80 -9.00
N LYS A 87 14.18 3.65 -8.26
CA LYS A 87 13.40 2.40 -8.17
C LYS A 87 12.46 2.15 -9.36
N LEU A 88 12.42 3.02 -10.36
CA LEU A 88 11.54 2.85 -11.53
C LEU A 88 11.68 1.47 -12.22
N PRO A 89 12.89 0.92 -12.47
CA PRO A 89 13.04 -0.40 -13.07
C PRO A 89 12.46 -1.51 -12.18
N THR A 90 12.74 -1.47 -10.88
CA THR A 90 12.23 -2.44 -9.90
C THR A 90 10.71 -2.40 -9.80
N LEU A 91 10.12 -1.21 -9.78
CA LEU A 91 8.67 -1.05 -9.76
C LEU A 91 8.02 -1.58 -11.03
N ARG A 92 8.63 -1.37 -12.20
CA ARG A 92 8.17 -2.02 -13.46
C ARG A 92 8.25 -3.54 -13.39
N GLY A 93 9.33 -4.08 -12.84
CA GLY A 93 9.49 -5.52 -12.62
C GLY A 93 8.42 -6.10 -11.70
N ARG A 94 8.20 -5.46 -10.54
CA ARG A 94 7.16 -5.83 -9.56
C ARG A 94 5.75 -5.70 -10.16
N ALA A 95 5.48 -4.66 -10.94
CA ALA A 95 4.20 -4.48 -11.63
C ALA A 95 3.97 -5.59 -12.67
N ALA A 96 4.99 -5.98 -13.43
CA ALA A 96 4.92 -7.09 -14.38
C ALA A 96 4.73 -8.45 -13.68
N GLU A 97 5.35 -8.67 -12.52
CA GLU A 97 5.11 -9.85 -11.68
C GLU A 97 3.67 -9.90 -11.16
N ARG A 98 3.17 -8.79 -10.61
CA ARG A 98 1.77 -8.67 -10.16
C ARG A 98 0.80 -8.92 -11.31
N LEU A 99 1.10 -8.43 -12.51
CA LEU A 99 0.30 -8.67 -13.72
C LEU A 99 0.26 -10.15 -14.10
N ARG A 100 1.40 -10.84 -14.05
CA ARG A 100 1.45 -12.30 -14.25
C ARG A 100 0.64 -13.06 -13.19
N ALA A 101 0.79 -12.70 -11.92
CA ALA A 101 0.04 -13.30 -10.82
C ALA A 101 -1.47 -13.08 -10.96
N ALA A 102 -1.90 -11.86 -11.30
CA ALA A 102 -3.29 -11.53 -11.56
C ALA A 102 -3.87 -12.33 -12.74
N HIS A 103 -3.08 -12.52 -13.80
CA HIS A 103 -3.49 -13.34 -14.93
C HIS A 103 -3.68 -14.81 -14.54
N GLY A 104 -2.75 -15.39 -13.79
CA GLY A 104 -2.87 -16.76 -13.28
C GLY A 104 -4.11 -16.92 -12.39
N LEU A 105 -4.29 -15.99 -11.43
CA LEU A 105 -5.46 -15.94 -10.56
C LEU A 105 -6.77 -15.84 -11.37
N SER A 106 -6.82 -15.08 -12.45
CA SER A 106 -8.02 -14.98 -13.30
C SER A 106 -8.45 -16.34 -13.89
N ARG A 107 -7.47 -17.23 -14.16
CA ARG A 107 -7.67 -18.57 -14.75
C ARG A 107 -7.87 -19.68 -13.73
N GLY A 108 -7.70 -19.38 -12.44
CA GLY A 108 -7.78 -20.36 -11.35
C GLY A 108 -6.42 -20.95 -10.94
N ASP A 109 -5.31 -20.41 -11.44
CA ASP A 109 -3.98 -20.78 -10.94
C ASP A 109 -3.77 -20.25 -9.52
N GLY A 110 -2.85 -20.87 -8.78
CA GLY A 110 -2.42 -20.39 -7.48
C GLY A 110 -1.64 -19.07 -7.59
N GLY A 111 -1.74 -18.23 -6.57
CA GLY A 111 -1.03 -16.96 -6.51
C GLY A 111 -1.48 -16.10 -5.34
N CYS A 112 -0.76 -15.01 -5.10
CA CYS A 112 -1.07 -14.02 -4.09
C CYS A 112 -1.02 -12.63 -4.74
N LEU A 113 -2.09 -11.85 -4.58
CA LEU A 113 -2.16 -10.48 -5.04
C LEU A 113 -2.85 -9.65 -3.96
N VAL A 114 -2.24 -8.52 -3.60
CA VAL A 114 -2.85 -7.61 -2.62
C VAL A 114 -4.04 -6.89 -3.27
N PRO A 115 -5.24 -6.92 -2.66
CA PRO A 115 -6.39 -6.17 -3.14
C PRO A 115 -6.17 -4.66 -3.18
N LEU A 116 -6.92 -3.95 -4.03
CA LEU A 116 -6.71 -2.53 -4.35
C LEU A 116 -6.72 -1.63 -3.12
N LEU A 117 -7.69 -1.80 -2.23
CA LEU A 117 -7.96 -0.87 -1.11
C LEU A 117 -7.26 -1.31 0.19
N THR A 118 -6.29 -2.24 0.11
CA THR A 118 -5.67 -2.85 1.29
C THR A 118 -4.91 -1.81 2.11
N ARG A 119 -4.20 -0.88 1.45
CA ARG A 119 -3.47 0.20 2.12
C ARG A 119 -4.46 1.10 2.88
N GLU A 120 -5.52 1.54 2.23
CA GLU A 120 -6.50 2.45 2.82
C GLU A 120 -7.22 1.78 3.99
N ALA A 121 -7.60 0.50 3.84
CA ALA A 121 -8.16 -0.30 4.92
C ALA A 121 -7.19 -0.46 6.10
N PHE A 122 -5.89 -0.62 5.82
CA PHE A 122 -4.86 -0.73 6.86
C PHE A 122 -4.70 0.59 7.64
N VAL A 123 -4.58 1.72 6.94
CA VAL A 123 -4.46 3.05 7.56
C VAL A 123 -5.70 3.37 8.43
N GLN A 124 -6.90 3.08 7.92
CA GLN A 124 -8.14 3.25 8.69
C GLN A 124 -8.16 2.34 9.94
N ALA A 125 -7.70 1.09 9.82
CA ALA A 125 -7.61 0.17 10.96
C ALA A 125 -6.62 0.67 12.02
N LEU A 126 -5.44 1.15 11.62
CA LEU A 126 -4.45 1.74 12.55
C LEU A 126 -5.04 2.93 13.31
N GLY A 127 -5.70 3.85 12.60
CA GLY A 127 -6.35 5.02 13.19
C GLY A 127 -7.42 4.65 14.22
N ARG A 128 -8.27 3.66 13.92
CA ARG A 128 -9.30 3.17 14.85
C ARG A 128 -8.75 2.52 16.11
N LEU A 129 -7.62 1.81 15.97
CA LEU A 129 -6.97 1.15 17.10
C LEU A 129 -6.15 2.13 17.97
N GLY A 130 -5.99 3.38 17.51
CA GLY A 130 -5.12 4.37 18.13
C GLY A 130 -3.65 3.96 18.08
N VAL A 131 -3.24 3.21 17.05
CA VAL A 131 -1.83 2.83 16.86
C VAL A 131 -1.10 4.02 16.22
N PRO A 132 -0.01 4.52 16.82
CA PRO A 132 0.74 5.63 16.23
C PRO A 132 1.44 5.16 14.96
N PHE A 133 1.23 5.91 13.88
CA PHE A 133 1.90 5.66 12.61
C PHE A 133 2.29 6.96 11.90
N VAL A 134 3.31 6.86 11.06
CA VAL A 134 3.75 7.92 10.15
C VAL A 134 3.92 7.34 8.75
N GLN A 135 3.63 8.14 7.73
CA GLN A 135 3.97 7.81 6.36
C GLN A 135 5.14 8.68 5.91
N CYS A 136 6.24 8.04 5.52
CA CYS A 136 7.42 8.71 5.02
C CYS A 136 7.10 9.47 3.73
N PHE A 137 8.00 10.38 3.35
CA PHE A 137 7.85 11.11 2.08
C PHE A 137 8.23 10.24 0.89
N ALA A 138 9.30 9.47 1.05
CA ALA A 138 9.78 8.47 0.11
C ALA A 138 9.88 7.12 0.85
N GLU A 139 11.02 6.45 0.80
CA GLU A 139 11.23 5.14 1.43
C GLU A 139 11.36 5.23 2.95
N ALA A 140 10.80 4.25 3.66
CA ALA A 140 10.80 4.23 5.10
C ALA A 140 12.06 3.58 5.72
N ASP A 141 12.82 2.78 4.96
CA ASP A 141 13.87 1.90 5.51
C ASP A 141 14.90 2.64 6.38
N ARG A 142 15.43 3.77 5.88
CA ARG A 142 16.40 4.61 6.60
C ARG A 142 15.80 5.25 7.84
N GLU A 143 14.55 5.69 7.77
CA GLU A 143 13.86 6.34 8.88
C GLU A 143 13.47 5.34 9.97
N ILE A 144 13.07 4.13 9.58
CA ILE A 144 12.84 2.98 10.48
C ILE A 144 14.12 2.64 11.23
N ALA A 145 15.25 2.50 10.51
CA ALA A 145 16.53 2.19 11.13
C ALA A 145 17.00 3.30 12.09
N GLY A 146 16.85 4.57 11.68
CA GLY A 146 17.17 5.73 12.52
C GLY A 146 16.34 5.79 13.80
N LEU A 147 15.03 5.57 13.70
CA LEU A 147 14.11 5.59 14.85
C LEU A 147 14.39 4.44 15.82
N ALA A 148 14.58 3.23 15.30
CA ALA A 148 14.87 2.04 16.10
C ALA A 148 16.16 2.16 16.89
N ASN A 149 17.21 2.73 16.28
CA ASN A 149 18.49 2.97 16.95
C ASN A 149 18.39 4.04 18.04
N ARG A 150 17.67 5.14 17.81
CA ARG A 150 17.45 6.19 18.82
C ARG A 150 16.72 5.66 20.05
N TRP A 151 15.71 4.81 19.85
CA TRP A 151 14.95 4.21 20.95
C TRP A 151 15.56 2.93 21.52
N GLY A 152 16.61 2.40 20.89
CA GLY A 152 17.22 1.12 21.30
C GLY A 152 16.24 -0.05 21.23
N CYS A 153 15.35 -0.08 20.24
CA CYS A 153 14.28 -1.07 20.14
C CYS A 153 14.32 -1.85 18.81
N PRO A 154 13.83 -3.11 18.77
CA PRO A 154 13.94 -3.93 17.57
C PRO A 154 13.06 -3.42 16.42
N VAL A 155 13.49 -3.73 15.19
CA VAL A 155 12.72 -3.49 13.96
C VAL A 155 11.96 -4.76 13.56
N LEU A 156 10.68 -4.65 13.23
CA LEU A 156 9.87 -5.75 12.69
C LEU A 156 9.57 -5.52 11.20
N SER A 157 10.06 -6.38 10.31
CA SER A 157 9.86 -6.28 8.86
C SER A 157 9.94 -7.66 8.17
N LEU A 158 9.63 -7.73 6.87
CA LEU A 158 9.96 -8.84 5.97
C LEU A 158 11.12 -8.51 5.02
N ASP A 159 11.59 -7.27 5.04
CA ASP A 159 12.64 -6.81 4.16
C ASP A 159 14.02 -7.27 4.66
N SER A 160 14.81 -7.90 3.79
CA SER A 160 16.17 -8.31 4.14
C SER A 160 17.18 -7.17 4.14
N ASP A 161 16.81 -5.98 3.67
CA ASP A 161 17.63 -4.77 3.78
C ASP A 161 17.95 -4.44 5.25
N PHE A 162 17.05 -4.76 6.19
CA PHE A 162 17.29 -4.64 7.64
C PHE A 162 18.37 -5.59 8.21
N CYS A 163 18.86 -6.56 7.43
CA CYS A 163 20.05 -7.33 7.82
C CYS A 163 21.36 -6.54 7.62
N VAL A 164 21.31 -5.45 6.83
CA VAL A 164 22.48 -4.64 6.46
C VAL A 164 22.63 -3.43 7.36
N PHE A 165 21.51 -2.81 7.76
CA PHE A 165 21.51 -1.71 8.71
C PHE A 165 22.15 -2.14 10.04
N ASP A 166 23.01 -1.30 10.61
CA ASP A 166 23.57 -1.52 11.94
C ASP A 166 22.53 -1.17 13.01
N LEU A 167 21.64 -2.12 13.28
CA LEU A 167 20.55 -1.98 14.25
C LEU A 167 20.99 -2.43 15.64
N ALA A 168 20.96 -1.52 16.61
CA ALA A 168 21.42 -1.76 17.98
C ALA A 168 20.65 -2.88 18.70
N ALA A 169 19.32 -2.91 18.53
CA ALA A 169 18.45 -3.93 19.11
C ALA A 169 18.12 -5.09 18.13
N GLY A 170 18.68 -5.03 16.92
CA GLY A 170 18.55 -6.04 15.88
C GLY A 170 17.23 -5.99 15.09
N TYR A 171 17.15 -6.91 14.12
CA TYR A 171 16.05 -7.05 13.17
C TYR A 171 15.25 -8.32 13.44
N CYS A 172 13.94 -8.21 13.60
CA CYS A 172 13.01 -9.32 13.76
C CYS A 172 12.24 -9.57 12.46
N PRO A 173 12.47 -10.70 11.77
CA PRO A 173 11.64 -11.08 10.64
C PRO A 173 10.21 -11.41 11.06
N LEU A 174 9.24 -10.84 10.35
CA LEU A 174 7.81 -11.12 10.51
C LEU A 174 7.46 -12.61 10.31
N THR A 175 8.30 -13.39 9.62
CA THR A 175 8.14 -14.85 9.47
C THR A 175 8.28 -15.61 10.78
N HIS A 176 9.10 -15.10 11.70
CA HIS A 176 9.38 -15.73 12.99
C HIS A 176 8.67 -15.05 14.17
N PHE A 177 7.87 -14.01 13.91
CA PHE A 177 7.15 -13.27 14.92
C PHE A 177 5.79 -13.95 15.22
N GLN A 178 5.72 -14.73 16.30
CA GLN A 178 4.59 -15.60 16.61
C GLN A 178 3.46 -14.88 17.36
N TRP A 179 2.95 -13.79 16.79
CA TRP A 179 1.92 -12.95 17.42
C TRP A 179 0.59 -13.66 17.69
N GLN A 180 0.31 -14.77 17.00
CA GLN A 180 -0.88 -15.62 17.23
C GLN A 180 -0.70 -16.59 18.41
N SER A 181 0.54 -16.83 18.83
CA SER A 181 0.91 -17.81 19.85
C SER A 181 1.58 -17.11 21.02
N VAL A 182 0.88 -16.15 21.63
CA VAL A 182 1.36 -15.42 22.81
C VAL A 182 1.62 -16.41 23.94
N CYS A 183 2.84 -16.40 24.48
CA CYS A 183 3.22 -17.27 25.58
C CYS A 183 2.99 -16.60 26.94
N ALA A 184 2.55 -17.38 27.92
CA ALA A 184 2.56 -16.94 29.31
C ALA A 184 4.01 -16.92 29.82
N GLY A 185 4.43 -15.80 30.42
CA GLY A 185 5.69 -15.74 31.16
C GLY A 185 5.56 -16.43 32.52
N GLU A 186 6.71 -16.72 33.14
CA GLU A 186 6.76 -17.34 34.46
C GLU A 186 6.42 -16.30 35.55
N GLY A 187 5.37 -16.57 36.34
CA GLY A 187 4.98 -15.76 37.49
C GLY A 187 4.50 -14.34 37.13
N ALA A 188 5.03 -13.32 37.80
CA ALA A 188 4.63 -11.91 37.63
C ALA A 188 5.10 -11.27 36.31
N GLN A 189 5.79 -12.02 35.45
CA GLN A 189 6.43 -11.52 34.23
C GLN A 189 5.47 -11.21 33.06
N GLY A 190 4.18 -11.52 33.19
CA GLY A 190 3.19 -11.24 32.14
C GLY A 190 3.37 -12.11 30.89
N CYS A 191 2.65 -11.82 29.81
CA CYS A 191 2.78 -12.55 28.54
C CYS A 191 3.83 -11.92 27.61
N TYR A 192 4.35 -12.72 26.67
CA TYR A 192 5.32 -12.26 25.66
C TYR A 192 5.03 -12.86 24.29
N VAL A 193 5.49 -12.18 23.24
CA VAL A 193 5.48 -12.72 21.87
C VAL A 193 6.81 -13.42 21.59
N PRO A 194 6.81 -14.72 21.27
CA PRO A 194 8.01 -15.41 20.80
C PRO A 194 8.43 -14.86 19.42
N ALA A 195 9.70 -14.48 19.31
CA ALA A 195 10.27 -13.97 18.07
C ALA A 195 11.72 -14.44 17.90
N ARG A 196 12.24 -14.27 16.69
CA ARG A 196 13.68 -14.38 16.42
C ARG A 196 14.24 -13.04 15.99
N CYS A 197 15.39 -12.68 16.55
CA CYS A 197 16.11 -11.46 16.21
C CYS A 197 17.43 -11.81 15.53
N PHE A 198 17.61 -11.29 14.32
CA PHE A 198 18.83 -11.35 13.55
C PHE A 198 19.89 -10.45 14.17
N SER A 199 21.10 -10.99 14.33
CA SER A 199 22.26 -10.25 14.82
C SER A 199 23.30 -10.11 13.71
N ALA A 200 23.50 -8.88 13.22
CA ALA A 200 24.55 -8.55 12.27
C ALA A 200 25.95 -8.93 12.81
N GLU A 201 26.16 -8.85 14.13
CA GLU A 201 27.41 -9.29 14.75
C GLU A 201 27.65 -10.78 14.60
N LYS A 202 26.63 -11.62 14.88
CA LYS A 202 26.76 -13.07 14.70
C LYS A 202 27.00 -13.42 13.23
N PHE A 203 26.31 -12.72 12.34
CA PHE A 203 26.50 -12.86 10.89
C PHE A 203 27.94 -12.52 10.49
N CYS A 204 28.46 -11.36 10.87
CA CYS A 204 29.83 -10.93 10.59
C CYS A 204 30.90 -11.86 11.19
N ARG A 205 30.71 -12.34 12.44
CA ARG A 205 31.64 -13.28 13.10
C ARG A 205 31.76 -14.60 12.32
N HIS A 206 30.67 -15.07 11.71
CA HIS A 206 30.67 -16.30 10.91
C HIS A 206 31.56 -16.20 9.66
N PHE A 207 31.72 -15.01 9.08
CA PHE A 207 32.53 -14.77 7.88
C PHE A 207 33.90 -14.17 8.22
N GLY A 208 34.57 -14.70 9.25
CA GLY A 208 35.93 -14.29 9.60
C GLY A 208 36.03 -12.88 10.19
N HIS A 209 35.05 -12.49 11.01
CA HIS A 209 34.98 -11.16 11.62
C HIS A 209 34.89 -10.01 10.59
N LEU A 210 34.08 -10.22 9.55
CA LEU A 210 33.76 -9.17 8.57
C LEU A 210 33.35 -7.86 9.27
N ASN A 211 33.96 -6.75 8.88
CA ASN A 211 33.57 -5.43 9.41
C ASN A 211 32.12 -5.11 9.00
N LYS A 212 31.28 -4.69 9.96
CA LYS A 212 29.87 -4.33 9.69
C LYS A 212 29.76 -3.20 8.66
N SER A 213 30.72 -2.30 8.60
CA SER A 213 30.76 -1.19 7.62
C SER A 213 30.82 -1.67 6.17
N LEU A 214 31.18 -2.94 5.92
CA LEU A 214 31.22 -3.55 4.60
C LEU A 214 29.88 -4.15 4.15
N LEU A 215 28.90 -4.27 5.06
CA LEU A 215 27.59 -4.83 4.73
C LEU A 215 26.82 -3.98 3.69
N PRO A 216 26.82 -2.64 3.73
CA PRO A 216 26.25 -1.81 2.67
C PRO A 216 26.87 -2.11 1.29
N LEU A 217 28.20 -2.25 1.21
CA LEU A 217 28.88 -2.58 -0.04
C LEU A 217 28.50 -4.00 -0.51
N PHE A 218 28.41 -4.96 0.42
CA PHE A 218 27.92 -6.30 0.14
C PHE A 218 26.53 -6.26 -0.50
N ALA A 219 25.61 -5.51 0.07
CA ALA A 219 24.24 -5.39 -0.41
C ALA A 219 24.22 -4.84 -1.84
N VAL A 220 24.90 -3.73 -2.07
CA VAL A 220 25.00 -3.07 -3.37
C VAL A 220 25.60 -4.02 -4.43
N LEU A 221 26.69 -4.73 -4.12
CA LEU A 221 27.34 -5.67 -5.05
C LEU A 221 26.55 -6.95 -5.31
N ASN A 222 25.76 -7.42 -4.35
CA ASN A 222 24.97 -8.64 -4.50
C ASN A 222 23.76 -8.48 -5.42
N GLY A 223 23.42 -7.23 -5.75
CA GLY A 223 22.23 -6.88 -6.50
C GLY A 223 21.21 -6.24 -5.57
N ASN A 224 21.61 -5.17 -4.90
CA ASN A 224 20.63 -4.16 -4.54
C ASN A 224 20.16 -3.45 -5.81
N ASP A 225 18.95 -2.90 -5.77
CA ASP A 225 18.10 -2.49 -6.89
C ASP A 225 18.66 -1.41 -7.87
N TYR A 226 19.96 -1.07 -7.80
CA TYR A 226 20.54 0.16 -8.35
C TYR A 226 21.66 -0.03 -9.39
N ILE A 227 22.27 -1.21 -9.52
CA ILE A 227 23.42 -1.42 -10.43
C ILE A 227 23.13 -2.47 -11.50
N ASP A 228 23.39 -2.12 -12.76
CA ASP A 228 23.28 -3.05 -13.89
C ASP A 228 24.26 -4.22 -13.72
N LEU A 229 23.69 -5.42 -13.57
CA LEU A 229 24.38 -6.70 -13.39
C LEU A 229 25.47 -6.94 -14.45
N ALA A 230 25.31 -6.39 -15.67
CA ALA A 230 26.28 -6.59 -16.75
C ALA A 230 27.70 -6.08 -16.42
N ALA A 231 27.84 -4.97 -15.68
CA ALA A 231 29.14 -4.45 -15.26
C ALA A 231 29.78 -5.30 -14.14
N LEU A 232 28.94 -5.80 -13.24
CA LEU A 232 29.35 -6.64 -12.11
C LEU A 232 29.63 -8.10 -12.51
N GLU A 233 29.03 -8.62 -13.58
CA GLU A 233 29.35 -9.96 -14.10
C GLU A 233 30.80 -10.07 -14.59
N VAL A 234 31.41 -8.97 -15.08
CA VAL A 234 32.83 -8.91 -15.41
C VAL A 234 33.71 -9.04 -14.15
N PHE A 235 33.27 -8.48 -13.03
CA PHE A 235 33.90 -8.67 -11.73
C PHE A 235 33.74 -10.11 -11.24
N PHE A 236 32.50 -10.63 -11.21
CA PHE A 236 32.20 -11.97 -10.73
C PHE A 236 32.83 -13.10 -11.56
N SER A 237 33.06 -12.89 -12.86
CA SER A 237 33.77 -13.83 -13.73
C SER A 237 35.29 -13.86 -13.50
N LYS A 238 35.86 -12.80 -12.93
CA LYS A 238 37.31 -12.65 -12.68
C LYS A 238 37.72 -12.88 -11.24
N VAL A 239 36.82 -12.63 -10.28
CA VAL A 239 37.03 -12.99 -8.87
C VAL A 239 36.92 -14.51 -8.75
N ARG A 240 37.93 -15.15 -8.14
CA ARG A 240 37.90 -16.59 -7.85
C ARG A 240 36.89 -16.89 -6.74
N LEU A 241 35.60 -16.81 -7.05
CA LEU A 241 34.56 -17.38 -6.20
C LEU A 241 34.64 -18.93 -6.28
N PRO A 242 34.29 -19.67 -5.22
CA PRO A 242 34.33 -21.14 -5.25
C PRO A 242 33.56 -21.66 -6.47
N ARG A 243 34.24 -22.40 -7.36
CA ARG A 243 33.66 -22.96 -8.59
C ARG A 243 32.54 -23.94 -8.23
N GLY A 244 31.30 -23.53 -8.47
CA GLY A 244 30.10 -24.33 -8.30
C GLY A 244 28.92 -23.69 -9.01
N CYS A 245 29.08 -23.29 -10.28
CA CYS A 245 27.99 -22.80 -11.11
C CYS A 245 27.08 -23.96 -11.51
N VAL A 246 26.02 -24.18 -10.74
CA VAL A 246 24.83 -24.90 -11.23
C VAL A 246 23.64 -23.97 -11.04
N ALA A 247 22.95 -23.67 -12.14
CA ALA A 247 21.73 -22.88 -12.14
C ALA A 247 20.68 -23.55 -11.24
N GLY A 248 20.42 -22.96 -10.07
CA GLY A 248 19.51 -23.48 -9.04
C GLY A 248 19.61 -22.68 -7.74
N LYS A 249 18.74 -22.95 -6.75
CA LYS A 249 18.72 -22.26 -5.44
C LYS A 249 20.09 -22.30 -4.72
N GLY A 250 20.83 -23.41 -4.84
CA GLY A 250 22.16 -23.56 -4.24
C GLY A 250 23.25 -22.65 -4.83
N GLY A 251 23.19 -22.31 -6.13
CA GLY A 251 24.21 -21.47 -6.78
C GLY A 251 24.21 -20.01 -6.30
N LYS A 252 23.03 -19.48 -5.93
CA LYS A 252 22.90 -18.12 -5.37
C LYS A 252 23.52 -18.01 -3.98
N HIS A 253 23.35 -19.04 -3.15
CA HIS A 253 23.90 -19.10 -1.80
C HIS A 253 25.44 -19.21 -1.82
N VAL A 254 26.00 -19.91 -2.82
CA VAL A 254 27.45 -19.98 -3.05
C VAL A 254 28.02 -18.62 -3.47
N ARG A 255 27.30 -17.87 -4.33
CA ARG A 255 27.70 -16.50 -4.71
C ARG A 255 27.70 -15.54 -3.52
N LEU A 256 26.66 -15.58 -2.69
CA LEU A 256 26.56 -14.80 -1.44
C LEU A 256 27.75 -15.09 -0.52
N GLN A 257 27.99 -16.36 -0.23
CA GLN A 257 29.10 -16.79 0.63
C GLN A 257 30.47 -16.39 0.08
N GLY A 258 30.68 -16.54 -1.23
CA GLY A 258 31.94 -16.15 -1.86
C GLY A 258 32.19 -14.64 -1.81
N LEU A 259 31.14 -13.82 -1.97
CA LEU A 259 31.25 -12.37 -1.85
C LEU A 259 31.56 -11.93 -0.41
N LEU A 260 30.89 -12.52 0.58
CA LEU A 260 31.15 -12.24 2.01
C LEU A 260 32.58 -12.61 2.41
N ASN A 261 33.07 -13.78 1.97
CA ASN A 261 34.45 -14.22 2.19
C ASN A 261 35.50 -13.38 1.44
N TRP A 262 35.12 -12.76 0.33
CA TRP A 262 35.99 -11.82 -0.39
C TRP A 262 36.05 -10.48 0.35
N LEU A 263 34.90 -9.97 0.81
CA LEU A 263 34.82 -8.73 1.58
C LEU A 263 35.54 -8.82 2.93
N SER A 264 35.58 -9.99 3.56
CA SER A 264 36.27 -10.18 4.85
C SER A 264 37.79 -9.97 4.79
N GLN A 265 38.36 -9.77 3.60
CA GLN A 265 39.78 -9.49 3.39
C GLN A 265 40.12 -8.00 3.54
N PHE A 266 39.11 -7.12 3.58
CA PHE A 266 39.27 -5.68 3.64
C PHE A 266 38.89 -5.15 5.02
N ALA A 267 39.55 -4.08 5.46
CA ALA A 267 39.21 -3.42 6.72
C ALA A 267 38.14 -2.33 6.52
N GLU A 268 38.23 -1.59 5.41
CA GLU A 268 37.41 -0.42 5.12
C GLU A 268 36.68 -0.53 3.78
N PRO A 269 35.47 0.04 3.65
CA PRO A 269 34.71 -0.03 2.40
C PRO A 269 35.39 0.66 1.23
N ALA A 270 36.13 1.75 1.48
CA ALA A 270 36.87 2.46 0.44
C ALA A 270 37.91 1.56 -0.26
N GLU A 271 38.61 0.71 0.51
CA GLU A 271 39.60 -0.22 -0.02
C GLU A 271 38.95 -1.31 -0.89
N ALA A 272 37.82 -1.85 -0.41
CA ALA A 272 37.06 -2.84 -1.15
C ALA A 272 36.50 -2.26 -2.46
N VAL A 273 35.96 -1.03 -2.44
CA VAL A 273 35.49 -0.32 -3.65
C VAL A 273 36.64 -0.14 -4.64
N ASP A 274 37.78 0.39 -4.22
CA ASP A 274 38.94 0.58 -5.09
C ASP A 274 39.43 -0.76 -5.69
N ASN A 275 39.26 -1.87 -4.97
CA ASN A 275 39.55 -3.21 -5.49
C ASN A 275 38.56 -3.64 -6.58
N VAL A 276 37.25 -3.43 -6.39
CA VAL A 276 36.22 -3.68 -7.43
C VAL A 276 36.55 -2.90 -8.71
N LEU A 277 36.93 -1.62 -8.59
CA LEU A 277 37.22 -0.74 -9.72
C LEU A 277 38.42 -1.21 -10.57
N LYS A 278 39.37 -1.98 -10.00
CA LYS A 278 40.52 -2.53 -10.76
C LYS A 278 40.07 -3.45 -11.90
N TYR A 279 38.92 -4.11 -11.76
CA TYR A 279 38.38 -5.04 -12.76
C TYR A 279 37.61 -4.34 -13.89
N LEU A 280 37.30 -3.06 -13.72
CA LEU A 280 36.56 -2.23 -14.68
C LEU A 280 37.49 -1.43 -15.60
N LYS A 281 36.96 -1.05 -16.77
CA LYS A 281 37.65 -0.21 -17.75
C LYS A 281 37.85 1.20 -17.19
N LYS A 282 38.99 1.85 -17.50
CA LYS A 282 39.36 3.16 -16.93
C LYS A 282 38.26 4.22 -17.01
N HIS A 283 37.52 4.29 -18.12
CA HIS A 283 36.47 5.30 -18.32
C HIS A 283 35.20 5.07 -17.48
N GLN A 284 34.97 3.87 -16.93
CA GLN A 284 33.77 3.54 -16.13
C GLN A 284 34.04 3.61 -14.63
N ARG A 285 35.31 3.78 -14.21
CA ARG A 285 35.72 3.67 -12.81
C ARG A 285 35.13 4.77 -11.94
N GLU A 286 35.19 6.01 -12.41
CA GLU A 286 34.73 7.16 -11.61
C GLU A 286 33.22 7.13 -11.43
N GLU A 287 32.48 6.93 -12.51
CA GLU A 287 31.01 6.78 -12.48
C GLU A 287 30.57 5.61 -11.60
N THR A 288 31.23 4.45 -11.70
CA THR A 288 30.89 3.30 -10.85
C THR A 288 31.26 3.54 -9.39
N LYS A 289 32.34 4.28 -9.10
CA LYS A 289 32.74 4.63 -7.73
C LYS A 289 31.69 5.52 -7.08
N GLU A 290 31.28 6.58 -7.78
CA GLU A 290 30.23 7.49 -7.31
C GLU A 290 28.91 6.75 -7.11
N LEU A 291 28.53 5.88 -8.04
CA LEU A 291 27.33 5.06 -7.94
C LEU A 291 27.38 4.11 -6.72
N LEU A 292 28.50 3.44 -6.48
CA LEU A 292 28.68 2.55 -5.34
C LEU A 292 28.61 3.32 -4.02
N CYS A 293 29.32 4.44 -3.90
CA CYS A 293 29.29 5.28 -2.71
C CYS A 293 27.88 5.80 -2.42
N THR A 294 27.20 6.34 -3.44
CA THR A 294 25.84 6.87 -3.31
C THR A 294 24.84 5.77 -2.94
N SER A 295 24.96 4.57 -3.52
CA SER A 295 24.04 3.45 -3.21
C SER A 295 24.28 2.87 -1.81
N MET A 296 25.47 3.04 -1.24
CA MET A 296 25.74 2.63 0.14
C MET A 296 25.13 3.59 1.16
N GLU A 297 24.95 4.86 0.82
CA GLU A 297 24.28 5.85 1.67
C GLU A 297 22.82 5.48 1.96
N ASP A 298 22.18 4.69 1.08
CA ASP A 298 20.82 4.19 1.28
C ASP A 298 20.70 3.25 2.50
N TYR A 299 21.81 2.68 2.95
CA TYR A 299 21.88 1.83 4.15
C TYR A 299 22.38 2.58 5.40
N THR A 300 22.54 3.90 5.31
CA THR A 300 22.83 4.74 6.47
C THR A 300 21.51 5.14 7.15
N PRO A 301 21.39 4.95 8.48
CA PRO A 301 20.23 5.42 9.22
C PRO A 301 19.99 6.91 8.98
N SER A 302 18.72 7.29 8.85
CA SER A 302 18.37 8.69 8.59
C SER A 302 18.62 9.59 9.80
N ASP A 303 19.16 10.78 9.55
CA ASP A 303 19.25 11.85 10.54
C ASP A 303 17.89 12.50 10.86
N VAL A 304 16.87 12.22 10.04
CA VAL A 304 15.48 12.68 10.27
C VAL A 304 14.99 12.24 11.63
N ASN A 305 14.46 13.20 12.40
CA ASN A 305 13.96 12.95 13.74
C ASN A 305 12.49 12.53 13.73
N LEU A 306 12.20 11.27 13.40
CA LEU A 306 10.83 10.73 13.49
C LEU A 306 10.27 10.74 14.92
N GLU A 307 11.13 10.78 15.94
CA GLU A 307 10.66 10.91 17.33
C GLU A 307 9.92 12.24 17.55
N ASP A 308 10.37 13.34 16.93
CA ASP A 308 9.66 14.63 17.00
C ASP A 308 8.27 14.55 16.39
N PHE A 309 8.05 13.72 15.36
CA PHE A 309 6.72 13.51 14.81
C PHE A 309 5.81 12.82 15.81
N PHE A 310 6.28 11.74 16.44
CA PHE A 310 5.47 11.02 17.43
C PHE A 310 5.22 11.81 18.72
N GLN A 311 6.09 12.77 19.05
CA GLN A 311 5.94 13.62 20.25
C GLN A 311 5.20 14.94 19.97
N THR A 312 5.51 15.62 18.87
CA THR A 312 5.06 17.00 18.57
C THR A 312 4.23 17.11 17.28
N GLY A 313 4.11 16.03 16.51
CA GLY A 313 3.36 16.00 15.25
C GLY A 313 4.06 16.66 14.07
N LYS A 314 5.33 17.05 14.21
CA LYS A 314 6.12 17.68 13.14
C LYS A 314 6.98 16.65 12.44
N TYR A 315 6.84 16.55 11.12
CA TYR A 315 7.68 15.70 10.27
C TYR A 315 8.39 16.59 9.25
N GLU A 316 9.71 16.60 9.27
CA GLU A 316 10.54 17.36 8.35
C GLU A 316 11.64 16.47 7.79
N CYS A 317 11.66 16.28 6.48
CA CYS A 317 12.74 15.59 5.78
C CYS A 317 13.28 16.45 4.64
N GLU A 318 14.54 16.23 4.26
CA GLU A 318 15.19 17.03 3.22
C GLU A 318 14.49 16.92 1.87
N ALA A 319 14.01 15.73 1.52
CA ALA A 319 13.28 15.49 0.27
C ALA A 319 11.99 16.32 0.21
N ALA A 320 11.25 16.41 1.32
CA ALA A 320 10.05 17.24 1.42
C ALA A 320 10.38 18.74 1.31
N ARG A 321 11.47 19.20 1.93
CA ARG A 321 11.92 20.60 1.81
C ARG A 321 12.32 20.97 0.39
N LYS A 322 12.97 20.06 -0.34
CA LYS A 322 13.36 20.26 -1.75
C LYS A 322 12.17 20.25 -2.71
N ALA A 323 11.07 19.59 -2.35
CA ALA A 323 9.90 19.45 -3.20
C ALA A 323 8.99 20.69 -3.23
N ASP A 324 9.24 21.71 -2.40
CA ASP A 324 8.51 22.99 -2.33
C ASP A 324 6.98 22.82 -2.28
N LEU A 325 6.51 21.82 -1.51
CA LEU A 325 5.09 21.52 -1.39
C LEU A 325 4.42 22.35 -0.29
N PRO A 326 3.12 22.70 -0.44
CA PRO A 326 2.36 23.35 0.63
C PRO A 326 2.41 22.54 1.92
N ARG A 327 2.58 23.24 3.05
CA ARG A 327 2.76 22.60 4.37
C ARG A 327 1.63 21.65 4.74
N TRP A 328 0.38 22.00 4.38
CA TRP A 328 -0.77 21.15 4.66
C TRP A 328 -0.71 19.80 3.92
N VAL A 329 -0.14 19.77 2.70
CA VAL A 329 0.04 18.55 1.91
C VAL A 329 1.06 17.64 2.58
N LEU A 330 2.19 18.20 3.02
CA LEU A 330 3.23 17.46 3.75
C LEU A 330 2.68 16.86 5.05
N ASP A 331 1.97 17.67 5.84
CA ASP A 331 1.34 17.21 7.08
C ASP A 331 0.28 16.13 6.83
N ALA A 332 -0.49 16.26 5.75
CA ALA A 332 -1.54 15.30 5.39
C ALA A 332 -0.96 13.99 4.86
N LEU A 333 0.12 14.03 4.08
CA LEU A 333 0.88 12.85 3.66
C LEU A 333 1.46 12.12 4.88
N ALA A 334 2.17 12.84 5.77
CA ALA A 334 2.79 12.25 6.95
C ALA A 334 1.79 11.56 7.89
N LYS A 335 0.58 12.12 8.01
CA LYS A 335 -0.53 11.57 8.81
C LYS A 335 -1.36 10.49 8.07
N GLY A 336 -0.97 10.12 6.84
CA GLY A 336 -1.68 9.16 6.00
C GLY A 336 -3.07 9.61 5.53
N LYS A 337 -3.39 10.91 5.62
CA LYS A 337 -4.64 11.50 5.13
C LYS A 337 -4.66 11.70 3.61
N LEU A 338 -3.48 11.83 3.00
CA LEU A 338 -3.30 11.77 1.55
C LEU A 338 -2.53 10.49 1.20
N ALA A 339 -2.86 9.88 0.06
CA ALA A 339 -2.15 8.72 -0.44
C ALA A 339 -0.84 9.11 -1.16
N PRO A 340 0.19 8.24 -1.15
CA PRO A 340 1.41 8.41 -1.96
C PRO A 340 1.17 8.65 -3.45
N PHE A 341 0.02 8.22 -3.97
CA PHE A 341 -0.43 8.55 -5.32
C PHE A 341 -0.38 10.07 -5.60
N ILE A 342 -0.74 10.90 -4.60
CA ILE A 342 -0.76 12.35 -4.71
C ILE A 342 0.66 12.92 -4.82
N SER A 343 1.59 12.47 -3.98
CA SER A 343 2.99 12.91 -4.05
C SER A 343 3.65 12.48 -5.37
N ASP A 344 3.40 11.25 -5.82
CA ASP A 344 3.93 10.73 -7.08
C ASP A 344 3.43 11.52 -8.30
N ALA A 345 2.13 11.82 -8.33
CA ALA A 345 1.54 12.62 -9.41
C ALA A 345 2.07 14.06 -9.42
N LEU A 346 2.24 14.67 -8.25
CA LEU A 346 2.66 16.05 -8.09
C LEU A 346 4.15 16.26 -8.39
N ILE A 347 5.02 15.41 -7.83
CA ILE A 347 6.48 15.56 -7.90
C ILE A 347 7.04 14.92 -9.17
N LEU A 348 6.67 13.67 -9.44
CA LEU A 348 7.27 12.87 -10.50
C LEU A 348 6.50 12.93 -11.81
N ARG A 349 5.27 13.49 -11.78
CA ARG A 349 4.32 13.46 -12.89
C ARG A 349 4.19 12.05 -13.48
N SER A 350 4.18 11.06 -12.59
CA SER A 350 4.29 9.67 -12.96
C SER A 350 3.67 8.80 -11.87
N THR A 351 2.83 7.83 -12.22
CA THR A 351 2.14 6.97 -11.24
C THR A 351 1.99 5.53 -11.76
N PHE A 352 1.99 4.54 -10.87
CA PHE A 352 1.67 3.16 -11.21
C PHE A 352 0.25 2.85 -10.77
N LEU A 353 -0.58 2.38 -11.69
CA LEU A 353 -1.93 1.94 -11.36
C LEU A 353 -1.88 0.50 -10.84
N HIS A 354 -2.61 0.25 -9.76
CA HIS A 354 -2.55 -1.02 -9.06
C HIS A 354 -3.21 -2.15 -9.87
N VAL A 355 -2.50 -3.27 -10.01
CA VAL A 355 -2.99 -4.44 -10.76
C VAL A 355 -4.07 -5.18 -9.95
N GLN A 356 -5.19 -5.51 -10.60
CA GLN A 356 -6.28 -6.30 -10.02
C GLN A 356 -6.50 -7.62 -10.78
N VAL A 357 -7.22 -8.57 -10.16
CA VAL A 357 -7.67 -9.80 -10.83
C VAL A 357 -8.93 -9.50 -11.64
N GLU A 358 -8.74 -9.13 -12.90
CA GLU A 358 -9.82 -8.69 -13.78
C GLU A 358 -9.70 -9.27 -15.20
N ASN A 359 -10.70 -9.02 -16.05
CA ASN A 359 -10.69 -9.50 -17.43
C ASN A 359 -9.66 -8.75 -18.29
N MET A 360 -8.47 -9.32 -18.45
CA MET A 360 -7.38 -8.74 -19.26
C MET A 360 -7.64 -8.69 -20.76
N GLN A 361 -8.74 -9.29 -21.27
CA GLN A 361 -9.14 -9.11 -22.67
C GLN A 361 -9.83 -7.74 -22.89
N ARG A 362 -10.31 -7.12 -21.82
CA ARG A 362 -10.95 -5.80 -21.82
C ARG A 362 -9.92 -4.70 -21.50
N PRO A 363 -10.24 -3.42 -21.77
CA PRO A 363 -9.50 -2.28 -21.24
C PRO A 363 -9.29 -2.39 -19.73
N SER A 364 -8.32 -1.66 -19.17
CA SER A 364 -8.07 -1.66 -17.72
C SER A 364 -9.31 -1.23 -16.94
N ALA A 365 -9.56 -1.84 -15.78
CA ALA A 365 -10.60 -1.34 -14.86
C ALA A 365 -10.36 0.13 -14.48
N HIS A 366 -9.10 0.56 -14.47
CA HIS A 366 -8.71 1.94 -14.22
C HIS A 366 -9.18 2.91 -15.31
N SER A 367 -9.53 2.43 -16.51
CA SER A 367 -10.06 3.30 -17.57
C SER A 367 -11.36 3.98 -17.16
N THR A 368 -12.21 3.33 -16.35
CA THR A 368 -13.47 3.93 -15.86
C THR A 368 -13.23 5.10 -14.91
N ALA A 369 -12.15 5.04 -14.13
CA ALA A 369 -11.78 6.10 -13.18
C ALA A 369 -10.85 7.18 -13.77
N LEU A 370 -10.56 7.13 -15.08
CA LEU A 370 -9.66 8.07 -15.75
C LEU A 370 -10.13 9.53 -15.60
N PRO A 371 -11.41 9.89 -15.85
CA PRO A 371 -11.86 11.28 -15.68
C PRO A 371 -11.64 11.84 -14.27
N ILE A 372 -11.86 11.03 -13.22
CA ILE A 372 -11.58 11.42 -11.83
C ILE A 372 -10.08 11.72 -11.64
N ARG A 373 -9.20 10.89 -12.21
CA ARG A 373 -7.74 11.14 -12.16
C ARG A 373 -7.34 12.41 -12.91
N GLN A 374 -7.97 12.70 -14.04
CA GLN A 374 -7.70 13.94 -14.78
C GLN A 374 -8.03 15.18 -13.95
N VAL A 375 -9.12 15.16 -13.16
CA VAL A 375 -9.45 16.23 -12.22
C VAL A 375 -8.42 16.33 -11.10
N ILE A 376 -7.99 15.19 -10.52
CA ILE A 376 -6.92 15.17 -9.52
C ILE A 376 -5.64 15.80 -10.09
N TYR A 377 -5.23 15.42 -11.29
CA TYR A 377 -4.04 16.01 -11.94
C TYR A 377 -4.23 17.50 -12.24
N GLY A 378 -5.43 17.94 -12.59
CA GLY A 378 -5.78 19.35 -12.78
C GLY A 378 -5.63 20.16 -11.50
N LEU A 379 -6.04 19.61 -10.35
CA LEU A 379 -5.86 20.23 -9.03
C LEU A 379 -4.40 20.28 -8.59
N LEU A 380 -3.63 19.22 -8.86
CA LEU A 380 -2.24 19.11 -8.44
C LEU A 380 -1.29 19.95 -9.29
N LEU A 381 -1.50 20.00 -10.61
CA LEU A 381 -0.54 20.55 -11.55
C LEU A 381 -0.96 21.91 -12.12
N LYS A 382 -1.97 22.57 -11.55
CA LYS A 382 -2.41 23.91 -11.98
C LYS A 382 -1.19 24.84 -11.91
N VAL A 383 -0.74 25.30 -13.08
CA VAL A 383 0.39 26.22 -13.21
C VAL A 383 -0.01 27.52 -12.53
N SER A 384 0.63 27.86 -11.41
CA SER A 384 0.60 29.23 -10.93
C SER A 384 1.18 30.10 -12.03
N GLN A 385 0.38 30.99 -12.63
CA GLN A 385 0.86 31.95 -13.63
C GLN A 385 1.79 33.03 -13.03
N ASN A 386 2.22 32.85 -11.77
CA ASN A 386 3.02 33.80 -11.00
C ASN A 386 4.51 33.44 -10.95
N ALA A 387 5.08 32.97 -12.07
CA ALA A 387 6.53 32.99 -12.28
C ALA A 387 6.85 34.14 -13.25
N GLU A 388 6.86 35.36 -12.71
CA GLU A 388 7.50 36.51 -13.36
C GLU A 388 9.00 36.19 -13.53
N ALA A 389 9.42 35.76 -14.73
CA ALA A 389 10.75 35.96 -15.34
C ALA A 389 11.07 34.95 -16.48
N ALA A 390 10.12 34.63 -17.36
CA ALA A 390 10.46 33.96 -18.62
C ALA A 390 9.75 34.64 -19.81
N SER A 391 10.55 34.95 -20.82
CA SER A 391 10.26 35.73 -22.02
C SER A 391 8.97 35.33 -22.76
N PRO A 392 8.27 36.29 -23.40
CA PRO A 392 6.93 36.11 -23.99
C PRO A 392 6.91 35.38 -25.35
N SER A 393 7.88 34.50 -25.62
CA SER A 393 7.97 33.79 -26.90
C SER A 393 8.10 32.29 -26.68
N LYS A 394 6.93 31.64 -26.50
CA LYS A 394 6.59 30.19 -26.47
C LYS A 394 5.80 29.80 -25.20
N GLN A 395 4.65 30.44 -24.95
CA GLN A 395 3.61 29.85 -24.11
C GLN A 395 2.77 28.93 -24.98
N THR A 396 3.09 27.63 -25.01
CA THR A 396 2.11 26.63 -25.44
C THR A 396 1.10 26.47 -24.29
N ASN A 397 -0.18 26.75 -24.57
CA ASN A 397 -1.33 26.53 -23.68
C ASN A 397 -1.61 25.02 -23.43
N GLU A 398 -0.56 24.21 -23.29
CA GLU A 398 -0.68 22.76 -23.12
C GLU A 398 -0.91 22.43 -21.65
N LEU A 399 -2.04 21.77 -21.37
CA LEU A 399 -2.35 21.29 -20.02
C LEU A 399 -1.28 20.28 -19.56
N PRO A 400 -0.96 20.26 -18.25
CA PRO A 400 0.07 19.38 -17.72
C PRO A 400 -0.29 17.91 -17.93
N VAL A 401 0.74 17.09 -18.13
CA VAL A 401 0.61 15.66 -18.44
C VAL A 401 1.27 14.82 -17.35
N VAL A 402 0.62 13.72 -16.98
CA VAL A 402 1.10 12.71 -16.04
C VAL A 402 1.30 11.38 -16.77
N CYS A 403 2.42 10.70 -16.51
CA CYS A 403 2.72 9.39 -17.04
C CYS A 403 2.12 8.27 -16.16
N GLU A 404 1.13 7.54 -16.65
CA GLU A 404 0.57 6.38 -15.96
C GLU A 404 1.22 5.08 -16.46
N PHE A 405 1.56 4.17 -15.54
CA PHE A 405 1.90 2.78 -15.85
C PHE A 405 0.69 1.90 -15.51
N ASP A 406 0.05 1.36 -16.54
CA ASP A 406 -1.15 0.53 -16.43
C ASP A 406 -1.02 -0.71 -17.33
N ARG A 407 -1.87 -1.71 -17.14
CA ARG A 407 -1.90 -2.88 -18.01
C ARG A 407 -2.44 -2.52 -19.39
N LEU A 408 -1.80 -3.04 -20.44
CA LEU A 408 -2.41 -3.28 -21.73
C LEU A 408 -2.45 -4.79 -21.93
N GLN A 409 -3.64 -5.37 -21.78
CA GLN A 409 -3.80 -6.83 -21.72
C GLN A 409 -2.88 -7.47 -20.66
N LYS A 410 -1.84 -8.19 -21.11
CA LYS A 410 -0.90 -8.95 -20.26
C LYS A 410 0.47 -8.26 -20.10
N THR A 411 0.64 -7.07 -20.65
CA THR A 411 1.89 -6.30 -20.56
C THR A 411 1.66 -4.98 -19.85
N LEU A 412 2.72 -4.43 -19.27
CA LEU A 412 2.70 -3.09 -18.68
C LEU A 412 2.93 -2.07 -19.79
N ARG A 413 2.09 -1.04 -19.84
CA ARG A 413 2.18 0.07 -20.79
C ARG A 413 2.34 1.38 -20.03
N LYS A 414 3.20 2.25 -20.57
CA LYS A 414 3.28 3.65 -20.18
C LYS A 414 2.33 4.48 -21.06
N THR A 415 1.45 5.26 -20.46
CA THR A 415 0.51 6.16 -21.15
C THR A 415 0.59 7.56 -20.58
N SER A 416 0.49 8.57 -21.44
CA SER A 416 0.43 9.97 -21.03
C SER A 416 -1.03 10.40 -20.86
N VAL A 417 -1.37 10.91 -19.68
CA VAL A 417 -2.71 11.40 -19.34
C VAL A 417 -2.66 12.89 -19.13
N GLN A 418 -3.50 13.62 -19.87
CA GLN A 418 -3.64 15.07 -19.74
C GLN A 418 -4.55 15.41 -18.55
N ALA A 419 -4.14 16.38 -17.75
CA ALA A 419 -4.96 16.94 -16.69
C ALA A 419 -6.23 17.58 -17.26
N ALA A 420 -7.32 17.57 -16.49
CA ALA A 420 -8.56 18.24 -16.87
C ALA A 420 -8.43 19.76 -16.66
N SER A 421 -9.00 20.54 -17.58
CA SER A 421 -9.38 21.92 -17.27
C SER A 421 -10.55 21.87 -16.30
N LEU A 422 -10.40 22.48 -15.13
CA LEU A 422 -11.51 22.63 -14.19
C LEU A 422 -12.62 23.45 -14.87
N PRO A 423 -13.91 23.25 -14.52
CA PRO A 423 -14.99 24.04 -15.12
C PRO A 423 -14.80 25.53 -14.83
N THR A 424 -15.34 26.40 -15.69
CA THR A 424 -15.17 27.87 -15.61
C THR A 424 -15.58 28.44 -14.25
N ASP A 425 -16.59 27.86 -13.61
CA ASP A 425 -17.07 28.25 -12.27
C ASP A 425 -16.04 27.98 -11.15
N PHE A 426 -15.00 27.18 -11.44
CA PHE A 426 -13.87 26.86 -10.57
C PHE A 426 -12.52 27.34 -11.15
N CYS A 427 -12.55 28.06 -12.29
CA CYS A 427 -11.35 28.49 -13.02
C CYS A 427 -10.72 29.77 -12.48
N ASP A 428 -11.52 30.65 -11.87
CA ASP A 428 -11.01 31.80 -11.12
C ASP A 428 -10.07 31.31 -10.00
N ASP A 429 -9.22 32.17 -9.43
CA ASP A 429 -8.12 31.86 -8.48
C ASP A 429 -8.53 31.17 -7.15
N HIS A 430 -9.65 30.45 -7.13
CA HIS A 430 -10.28 29.78 -6.01
C HIS A 430 -9.71 28.41 -5.65
N PHE A 431 -8.96 27.70 -6.52
CA PHE A 431 -8.44 26.35 -6.20
C PHE A 431 -6.92 26.15 -6.40
N PRO A 432 -6.05 27.10 -6.04
CA PRO A 432 -4.61 26.81 -6.05
C PRO A 432 -4.30 25.86 -4.89
N LEU A 433 -3.36 24.92 -5.09
CA LEU A 433 -3.10 23.83 -4.16
C LEU A 433 -2.71 24.32 -2.76
N ASP A 434 -2.01 25.45 -2.68
CA ASP A 434 -1.61 26.13 -1.44
C ASP A 434 -2.81 26.65 -0.63
N LYS A 435 -3.84 27.20 -1.29
CA LYS A 435 -5.04 27.77 -0.64
C LYS A 435 -6.24 26.83 -0.64
N LEU A 436 -6.09 25.58 -1.08
CA LEU A 436 -7.20 24.63 -1.18
C LEU A 436 -7.95 24.44 0.15
N MET A 437 -7.24 24.52 1.28
CA MET A 437 -7.81 24.46 2.63
C MET A 437 -8.67 25.68 2.99
N GLU A 438 -8.44 26.84 2.36
CA GLU A 438 -9.16 28.10 2.60
C GLU A 438 -10.49 28.13 1.82
N VAL A 439 -10.63 27.28 0.80
CA VAL A 439 -11.82 27.19 -0.04
C VAL A 439 -13.01 26.70 0.79
N PRO A 440 -14.19 27.34 0.68
CA PRO A 440 -15.40 26.89 1.38
C PRO A 440 -15.71 25.42 1.10
N THR A 441 -16.11 24.69 2.15
CA THR A 441 -16.46 23.27 2.06
C THR A 441 -17.53 23.01 1.01
N SER A 442 -18.50 23.92 0.83
CA SER A 442 -19.54 23.83 -0.20
C SER A 442 -18.99 23.83 -1.63
N CYS A 443 -18.00 24.68 -1.92
CA CYS A 443 -17.33 24.72 -3.24
C CYS A 443 -16.51 23.44 -3.48
N ARG A 444 -15.78 22.98 -2.46
CA ARG A 444 -15.03 21.71 -2.52
C ARG A 444 -15.96 20.51 -2.72
N GLN A 445 -17.11 20.51 -2.04
CA GLN A 445 -18.16 19.49 -2.21
C GLN A 445 -18.76 19.53 -3.61
N MET A 446 -19.04 20.73 -4.15
CA MET A 446 -19.59 20.91 -5.48
C MET A 446 -18.64 20.33 -6.54
N LEU A 447 -17.35 20.65 -6.49
CA LEU A 447 -16.36 20.11 -7.43
C LEU A 447 -16.26 18.58 -7.37
N LEU A 448 -16.28 18.00 -6.16
CA LEU A 448 -16.30 16.55 -5.99
C LEU A 448 -17.53 15.91 -6.64
N LEU A 449 -18.70 16.48 -6.39
CA LEU A 449 -19.98 15.96 -6.89
C LEU A 449 -20.15 16.14 -8.39
N GLU A 450 -19.70 17.25 -8.96
CA GLU A 450 -19.66 17.47 -10.41
C GLU A 450 -18.71 16.49 -11.10
N THR A 451 -17.54 16.22 -10.50
CA THR A 451 -16.60 15.21 -11.02
C THR A 451 -17.23 13.82 -11.05
N LEU A 452 -18.07 13.50 -10.06
CA LEU A 452 -18.82 12.25 -9.99
C LEU A 452 -20.13 12.28 -10.79
N GLY A 453 -20.52 13.43 -11.35
CA GLY A 453 -21.77 13.59 -12.11
C GLY A 453 -23.05 13.47 -11.27
N VAL A 454 -22.98 13.74 -9.96
CA VAL A 454 -24.10 13.55 -9.02
C VAL A 454 -24.50 14.89 -8.39
N LYS A 455 -25.80 15.11 -8.18
CA LYS A 455 -26.30 16.28 -7.45
C LYS A 455 -26.44 15.97 -5.96
N MET A 456 -26.14 16.94 -5.10
CA MET A 456 -26.26 16.76 -3.65
C MET A 456 -27.68 16.39 -3.22
N SER A 457 -28.71 16.90 -3.93
CA SER A 457 -30.12 16.59 -3.67
C SER A 457 -30.45 15.09 -3.75
N LEU A 458 -29.71 14.31 -4.53
CA LEU A 458 -29.87 12.85 -4.61
C LEU A 458 -29.32 12.15 -3.37
N LEU A 459 -28.33 12.75 -2.69
CA LEU A 459 -27.61 12.16 -1.56
C LEU A 459 -28.17 12.58 -0.19
N GLU A 460 -29.09 13.54 -0.13
CA GLU A 460 -29.68 14.04 1.13
C GLU A 460 -30.37 12.94 1.95
N SER A 461 -30.97 11.96 1.28
CA SER A 461 -31.65 10.83 1.93
C SER A 461 -30.70 9.70 2.36
N ILE A 462 -29.43 9.78 1.96
CA ILE A 462 -28.40 8.76 2.20
C ILE A 462 -27.61 9.11 3.47
N PRO A 463 -27.34 8.13 4.36
CA PRO A 463 -26.46 8.34 5.50
C PRO A 463 -25.11 8.94 5.10
N SER A 464 -24.58 9.90 5.87
CA SER A 464 -23.40 10.70 5.49
C SER A 464 -22.18 9.85 5.10
N HIS A 465 -21.90 8.77 5.84
CA HIS A 465 -20.78 7.86 5.58
C HIS A 465 -20.97 6.97 4.34
N LEU A 466 -22.17 6.93 3.75
CA LEU A 466 -22.46 6.23 2.49
C LEU A 466 -22.61 7.17 1.30
N GLN A 467 -22.65 8.50 1.50
CA GLN A 467 -22.83 9.46 0.41
C GLN A 467 -21.75 9.34 -0.67
N LEU A 468 -20.48 9.23 -0.28
CA LEU A 468 -19.38 9.07 -1.24
C LEU A 468 -19.46 7.72 -1.99
N PRO A 469 -19.61 6.56 -1.33
CA PRO A 469 -19.83 5.28 -2.04
C PRO A 469 -21.02 5.28 -3.00
N VAL A 470 -22.14 5.92 -2.63
CA VAL A 470 -23.32 6.02 -3.50
C VAL A 470 -23.04 6.92 -4.70
N ALA A 471 -22.42 8.08 -4.48
CA ALA A 471 -22.02 8.97 -5.58
C ALA A 471 -21.07 8.29 -6.57
N VAL A 472 -20.09 7.55 -6.06
CA VAL A 472 -19.19 6.71 -6.87
C VAL A 472 -19.96 5.61 -7.62
N THR A 473 -21.00 5.05 -7.02
CA THR A 473 -21.82 4.02 -7.66
C THR A 473 -22.62 4.59 -8.83
N CYS A 474 -23.23 5.78 -8.68
CA CYS A 474 -23.86 6.52 -9.78
C CYS A 474 -22.86 6.76 -10.92
N TYR A 475 -21.68 7.31 -10.60
CA TYR A 475 -20.61 7.54 -11.57
C TYR A 475 -20.21 6.26 -12.32
N TRP A 476 -20.02 5.16 -11.58
CA TRP A 476 -19.62 3.88 -12.15
C TRP A 476 -20.65 3.35 -13.15
N ILE A 477 -21.96 3.43 -12.85
CA ILE A 477 -23.03 3.00 -13.77
C ILE A 477 -22.99 3.79 -15.08
N CYS A 478 -22.73 5.10 -15.00
CA CYS A 478 -22.66 5.96 -16.17
C CYS A 478 -21.43 5.65 -17.04
N CYS A 479 -20.26 5.48 -16.41
CA CYS A 479 -18.96 5.45 -17.08
C CYS A 479 -18.36 4.06 -17.32
N SER A 480 -18.93 2.98 -16.75
CA SER A 480 -18.40 1.62 -16.92
C SER A 480 -18.47 1.15 -18.39
N GLU A 481 -17.43 0.46 -18.84
CA GLU A 481 -17.43 -0.28 -20.10
C GLU A 481 -16.85 -1.68 -19.85
N PRO A 482 -17.63 -2.77 -19.98
CA PRO A 482 -19.03 -2.81 -20.43
C PRO A 482 -20.00 -2.21 -19.41
N LYS A 483 -21.19 -1.81 -19.90
CA LYS A 483 -22.27 -1.30 -19.06
C LYS A 483 -22.60 -2.25 -17.90
N VAL A 484 -22.78 -1.68 -16.71
CA VAL A 484 -23.17 -2.40 -15.50
C VAL A 484 -24.48 -3.14 -15.73
N LYS A 485 -24.51 -4.44 -15.42
CA LYS A 485 -25.73 -5.25 -15.44
C LYS A 485 -26.51 -5.02 -14.15
N LEU A 486 -27.85 -5.08 -14.23
CA LEU A 486 -28.73 -4.89 -13.07
C LEU A 486 -28.37 -5.79 -11.88
N HIS A 487 -28.05 -7.08 -12.13
CA HIS A 487 -27.65 -7.98 -11.03
C HIS A 487 -26.30 -7.61 -10.40
N GLN A 488 -25.37 -6.99 -11.14
CA GLN A 488 -24.10 -6.51 -10.56
C GLN A 488 -24.36 -5.33 -9.63
N LEU A 489 -25.21 -4.39 -10.06
CA LEU A 489 -25.65 -3.26 -9.25
C LEU A 489 -26.35 -3.73 -7.98
N LYS A 490 -27.39 -4.56 -8.11
CA LYS A 490 -28.15 -5.09 -6.97
C LYS A 490 -27.26 -5.86 -5.99
N ALA A 491 -26.31 -6.65 -6.48
CA ALA A 491 -25.36 -7.36 -5.63
C ALA A 491 -24.48 -6.40 -4.81
N LEU A 492 -23.99 -5.32 -5.43
CA LEU A 492 -23.20 -4.30 -4.75
C LEU A 492 -24.03 -3.57 -3.69
N LEU A 493 -25.27 -3.17 -4.01
CA LEU A 493 -26.15 -2.47 -3.06
C LEU A 493 -26.54 -3.36 -1.87
N LEU A 494 -26.91 -4.63 -2.11
CA LEU A 494 -27.19 -5.59 -1.03
C LEU A 494 -25.96 -5.82 -0.15
N MET A 495 -24.76 -5.79 -0.74
CA MET A 495 -23.51 -5.89 0.01
C MET A 495 -23.30 -4.65 0.91
N ILE A 496 -23.51 -3.43 0.41
CA ILE A 496 -23.46 -2.20 1.22
C ILE A 496 -24.47 -2.26 2.37
N VAL A 497 -25.71 -2.68 2.08
CA VAL A 497 -26.77 -2.84 3.11
C VAL A 497 -26.38 -3.90 4.15
N SER A 498 -25.75 -5.00 3.74
CA SER A 498 -25.24 -6.00 4.68
C SER A 498 -24.16 -5.45 5.61
N GLY A 499 -23.31 -4.54 5.10
CA GLY A 499 -22.31 -3.83 5.87
C GLY A 499 -22.95 -2.89 6.91
N GLU A 500 -24.01 -2.17 6.52
CA GLU A 500 -24.78 -1.34 7.44
C GLU A 500 -25.51 -2.14 8.52
N LEU A 501 -26.12 -3.26 8.14
CA LEU A 501 -26.75 -4.17 9.10
C LEU A 501 -25.72 -4.67 10.11
N HIS A 502 -24.55 -5.09 9.64
CA HIS A 502 -23.46 -5.50 10.51
C HIS A 502 -23.01 -4.36 11.44
N ARG A 503 -23.01 -3.11 10.95
CA ARG A 503 -22.68 -1.91 11.75
C ARG A 503 -23.66 -1.68 12.87
N ILE A 504 -24.96 -1.61 12.58
CA ILE A 504 -25.96 -1.32 13.60
C ILE A 504 -26.08 -2.43 14.65
N THR A 505 -25.79 -3.68 14.26
CA THR A 505 -25.90 -4.83 15.17
C THR A 505 -24.67 -5.01 16.08
N ASN A 506 -23.47 -4.65 15.61
CA ASN A 506 -22.21 -5.02 16.27
C ASN A 506 -21.34 -3.84 16.72
N ASP A 507 -21.75 -2.60 16.48
CA ASP A 507 -21.04 -1.43 16.97
C ASP A 507 -21.42 -1.16 18.45
N PRO A 508 -20.44 -1.18 19.39
CA PRO A 508 -20.71 -0.89 20.80
C PRO A 508 -21.08 0.58 21.07
N ASP A 509 -20.73 1.52 20.18
CA ASP A 509 -20.93 2.96 20.38
C ASP A 509 -22.31 3.45 19.93
N LEU A 510 -23.10 2.63 19.24
CA LEU A 510 -24.48 2.94 18.90
C LEU A 510 -25.38 2.67 20.12
N THR A 511 -25.64 3.72 20.91
CA THR A 511 -26.64 3.77 22.00
C THR A 511 -28.10 3.59 21.54
N VAL A 512 -28.32 3.21 20.28
CA VAL A 512 -29.64 2.94 19.71
C VAL A 512 -30.12 1.59 20.23
N LEU A 513 -31.32 1.55 20.83
CA LEU A 513 -32.04 0.31 21.12
C LEU A 513 -31.96 -0.62 19.89
N ARG A 514 -31.21 -1.71 20.03
CA ARG A 514 -31.11 -2.75 18.99
C ARG A 514 -32.52 -3.29 18.77
N ALA A 515 -33.11 -3.02 17.60
CA ALA A 515 -34.39 -3.59 17.26
C ALA A 515 -34.23 -5.11 17.15
N GLU A 516 -35.14 -5.88 17.77
CA GLU A 516 -35.13 -7.34 17.69
C GLU A 516 -35.12 -7.81 16.23
N ASP A 517 -35.87 -7.11 15.38
CA ASP A 517 -35.94 -7.28 13.92
C ASP A 517 -34.57 -7.24 13.22
N ASP A 518 -33.69 -6.30 13.60
CA ASP A 518 -32.36 -6.16 13.00
C ASP A 518 -31.45 -7.34 13.38
N ASN A 519 -31.55 -7.84 14.62
CA ASN A 519 -30.82 -9.03 15.04
C ASN A 519 -31.31 -10.28 14.32
N ILE A 520 -32.63 -10.43 14.14
CA ILE A 520 -33.21 -11.55 13.39
C ILE A 520 -32.73 -11.51 11.94
N ALA A 521 -32.82 -10.35 11.28
CA ALA A 521 -32.33 -10.16 9.92
C ALA A 521 -30.83 -10.50 9.79
N TYR A 522 -30.02 -10.06 10.75
CA TYR A 522 -28.58 -10.35 10.75
C TYR A 522 -28.29 -11.85 10.91
N ASN A 523 -29.00 -12.53 11.82
CA ASN A 523 -28.85 -13.98 12.02
C ASN A 523 -29.30 -14.78 10.80
N GLU A 524 -30.41 -14.41 10.15
CA GLU A 524 -30.84 -15.04 8.90
C GLU A 524 -29.84 -14.79 7.76
N PHE A 525 -29.29 -13.59 7.67
CA PHE A 525 -28.22 -13.27 6.73
C PHE A 525 -26.97 -14.14 6.96
N LEU A 526 -26.56 -14.35 8.21
CA LEU A 526 -25.42 -15.22 8.54
C LEU A 526 -25.70 -16.67 8.14
N LYS A 527 -26.88 -17.21 8.46
CA LYS A 527 -27.29 -18.56 8.02
C LYS A 527 -27.27 -18.71 6.51
N TRP A 528 -27.78 -17.69 5.79
CA TRP A 528 -27.72 -17.66 4.33
C TRP A 528 -26.28 -17.66 3.81
N LYS A 529 -25.41 -16.83 4.42
CA LYS A 529 -23.99 -16.72 4.06
C LYS A 529 -23.28 -18.06 4.24
N GLU A 530 -23.50 -18.75 5.36
CA GLU A 530 -22.95 -20.07 5.66
C GLU A 530 -23.46 -21.17 4.71
N LYS A 531 -24.78 -21.23 4.47
CA LYS A 531 -25.38 -22.20 3.56
C LYS A 531 -24.83 -22.08 2.14
N LYS A 532 -24.56 -20.86 1.70
CA LYS A 532 -24.08 -20.54 0.35
C LYS A 532 -22.57 -20.45 0.23
N LEU A 533 -21.82 -20.77 1.29
CA LEU A 533 -20.35 -20.67 1.34
C LEU A 533 -19.63 -21.67 0.42
N GLN A 534 -20.34 -22.70 -0.07
CA GLN A 534 -19.77 -23.77 -0.89
C GLN A 534 -19.68 -23.46 -2.40
N ASN A 535 -20.30 -22.38 -2.89
CA ASN A 535 -20.23 -22.05 -4.32
C ASN A 535 -18.83 -21.49 -4.68
N LYS A 536 -18.11 -22.19 -5.58
CA LYS A 536 -16.76 -21.83 -6.03
C LYS A 536 -16.74 -21.07 -7.35
N ASP A 537 -17.90 -20.84 -7.98
CA ASP A 537 -17.99 -20.22 -9.29
C ASP A 537 -17.37 -18.83 -9.31
N PHE A 538 -16.61 -18.55 -10.36
CA PHE A 538 -15.94 -17.28 -10.56
C PHE A 538 -16.30 -16.74 -11.95
N ASP A 539 -17.11 -15.69 -11.96
CA ASP A 539 -17.47 -14.95 -13.17
C ASP A 539 -16.47 -13.80 -13.35
N LEU A 540 -15.60 -13.94 -14.36
CA LEU A 540 -14.53 -12.99 -14.66
C LEU A 540 -15.06 -11.64 -15.16
N ASP A 541 -16.22 -11.62 -15.83
CA ASP A 541 -16.83 -10.37 -16.27
C ASP A 541 -17.47 -9.60 -15.09
N ALA A 542 -18.05 -10.32 -14.13
CA ALA A 542 -18.45 -9.72 -12.86
C ALA A 542 -17.25 -9.20 -12.07
N ALA A 543 -16.15 -9.96 -12.00
CA ALA A 543 -14.92 -9.51 -11.34
C ALA A 543 -14.38 -8.22 -11.95
N HIS A 544 -14.34 -8.14 -13.28
CA HIS A 544 -13.91 -6.94 -13.99
C HIS A 544 -14.80 -5.73 -13.66
N SER A 545 -16.12 -5.91 -13.67
CA SER A 545 -17.07 -4.85 -13.34
C SER A 545 -16.90 -4.33 -11.90
N PHE A 546 -16.71 -5.23 -10.92
CA PHE A 546 -16.43 -4.81 -9.54
C PHE A 546 -15.03 -4.21 -9.37
N CYS A 547 -14.03 -4.61 -10.16
CA CYS A 547 -12.72 -3.95 -10.20
C CYS A 547 -12.86 -2.51 -10.69
N GLN A 548 -13.72 -2.23 -11.69
CA GLN A 548 -14.00 -0.87 -12.15
C GLN A 548 -14.61 -0.02 -11.03
N TRP A 549 -15.59 -0.57 -10.30
CA TRP A 549 -16.17 0.13 -9.16
C TRP A 549 -15.12 0.44 -8.07
N GLN A 550 -14.26 -0.52 -7.73
CA GLN A 550 -13.17 -0.30 -6.77
C GLN A 550 -12.17 0.77 -7.25
N CYS A 551 -11.82 0.82 -8.54
CA CYS A 551 -11.01 1.90 -9.11
C CYS A 551 -11.68 3.27 -8.95
N CYS A 552 -12.98 3.36 -9.22
CA CYS A 552 -13.74 4.60 -9.08
C CYS A 552 -13.80 5.03 -7.61
N LEU A 553 -14.00 4.08 -6.69
CA LEU A 553 -14.01 4.34 -5.25
C LEU A 553 -12.65 4.84 -4.75
N GLN A 554 -11.55 4.22 -5.18
CA GLN A 554 -10.20 4.65 -4.79
C GLN A 554 -9.92 6.08 -5.26
N MET A 555 -10.20 6.39 -6.53
CA MET A 555 -9.95 7.73 -7.07
C MET A 555 -10.92 8.76 -6.50
N GLY A 556 -12.20 8.40 -6.29
CA GLY A 556 -13.18 9.25 -5.61
C GLY A 556 -12.78 9.56 -4.16
N LEU A 557 -12.22 8.58 -3.45
CA LEU A 557 -11.66 8.78 -2.11
C LEU A 557 -10.45 9.72 -2.14
N TYR A 558 -9.51 9.52 -3.06
CA TYR A 558 -8.33 10.39 -3.18
C TYR A 558 -8.71 11.82 -3.55
N LEU A 559 -9.71 12.01 -4.43
CA LEU A 559 -10.24 13.34 -4.74
C LEU A 559 -10.92 13.96 -3.52
N ASN A 560 -11.75 13.20 -2.80
CA ASN A 560 -12.38 13.67 -1.56
C ASN A 560 -11.32 14.08 -0.52
N GLN A 561 -10.26 13.30 -0.34
CA GLN A 561 -9.14 13.59 0.56
C GLN A 561 -8.35 14.83 0.14
N LEU A 562 -8.03 14.96 -1.16
CA LEU A 562 -7.34 16.12 -1.71
C LEU A 562 -8.14 17.40 -1.47
N LEU A 563 -9.47 17.33 -1.66
CA LEU A 563 -10.42 18.40 -1.36
C LEU A 563 -10.70 18.56 0.13
N CYS A 564 -9.87 18.00 1.01
CA CYS A 564 -9.98 18.07 2.48
C CYS A 564 -11.34 17.58 3.00
N THR A 565 -11.75 16.42 2.49
CA THR A 565 -12.87 15.56 2.92
C THR A 565 -14.21 16.27 3.06
N PRO A 566 -14.77 16.87 1.99
CA PRO A 566 -16.07 17.52 2.04
C PRO A 566 -17.23 16.52 2.27
N LEU A 567 -17.04 15.24 1.89
CA LEU A 567 -17.91 14.13 2.30
C LEU A 567 -17.19 13.24 3.31
N SER A 568 -17.97 12.59 4.18
CA SER A 568 -17.46 11.62 5.14
C SER A 568 -16.76 10.47 4.42
N GLU A 569 -15.58 10.08 4.92
CA GLU A 569 -14.89 8.90 4.41
C GLU A 569 -15.66 7.63 4.77
N PRO A 570 -15.80 6.69 3.81
CA PRO A 570 -16.48 5.44 4.08
C PRO A 570 -15.55 4.46 4.82
N ASP A 571 -16.17 3.52 5.54
CA ASP A 571 -15.46 2.47 6.27
C ASP A 571 -15.01 1.32 5.35
N LEU A 572 -13.79 1.44 4.84
CA LEU A 572 -13.16 0.41 4.02
C LEU A 572 -12.70 -0.78 4.86
N SER A 573 -12.22 -0.51 6.07
CA SER A 573 -11.60 -1.52 6.93
C SER A 573 -12.56 -2.61 7.38
N SER A 574 -13.85 -2.32 7.60
CA SER A 574 -14.72 -3.31 8.24
C SER A 574 -15.84 -3.86 7.37
N ARG A 575 -16.45 -3.05 6.48
CA ARG A 575 -17.84 -3.32 6.06
C ARG A 575 -18.21 -2.91 4.63
N LEU A 576 -17.55 -1.92 4.02
CA LEU A 576 -18.02 -1.38 2.74
C LEU A 576 -17.92 -2.35 1.58
N TYR A 577 -16.89 -3.22 1.53
CA TYR A 577 -16.71 -4.17 0.44
C TYR A 577 -16.21 -5.52 0.95
N THR A 578 -16.87 -6.58 0.50
CA THR A 578 -16.43 -7.97 0.71
C THR A 578 -16.56 -8.70 -0.62
N GLY A 579 -15.42 -8.97 -1.25
CA GLY A 579 -15.31 -9.60 -2.55
C GLY A 579 -16.04 -10.94 -2.64
N THR A 580 -15.82 -11.82 -1.66
CA THR A 580 -16.48 -13.14 -1.64
C THR A 580 -18.00 -13.04 -1.54
N LEU A 581 -18.50 -12.02 -0.83
CA LEU A 581 -19.93 -11.79 -0.64
C LEU A 581 -20.59 -11.19 -1.89
N VAL A 582 -20.01 -10.14 -2.48
CA VAL A 582 -20.62 -9.45 -3.64
C VAL A 582 -20.73 -10.39 -4.84
N HIS A 583 -19.70 -11.20 -5.09
CA HIS A 583 -19.73 -12.21 -6.14
C HIS A 583 -20.79 -13.29 -5.90
N ARG A 584 -20.99 -13.70 -4.65
CA ARG A 584 -22.01 -14.68 -4.28
C ARG A 584 -23.41 -14.12 -4.46
N LEU A 585 -23.66 -12.90 -3.98
CA LEU A 585 -24.93 -12.19 -4.20
C LEU A 585 -25.24 -12.09 -5.69
N TYR A 586 -24.25 -11.74 -6.52
CA TYR A 586 -24.42 -11.69 -7.96
C TYR A 586 -24.81 -13.04 -8.58
N GLN A 587 -24.17 -14.16 -8.18
CA GLN A 587 -24.56 -15.48 -8.69
C GLN A 587 -25.97 -15.87 -8.27
N GLU A 588 -26.31 -15.63 -7.00
CA GLU A 588 -27.63 -15.99 -6.47
C GLU A 588 -28.73 -15.14 -7.10
N LEU A 589 -28.50 -13.85 -7.36
CA LEU A 589 -29.45 -12.99 -8.10
C LEU A 589 -29.71 -13.48 -9.53
N LYS A 590 -28.73 -14.12 -10.19
CA LYS A 590 -28.95 -14.74 -11.51
C LYS A 590 -29.83 -15.98 -11.46
N SER A 591 -29.82 -16.70 -10.34
CA SER A 591 -30.55 -17.95 -10.17
C SER A 591 -31.91 -17.76 -9.50
N THR A 592 -32.06 -16.79 -8.60
CA THR A 592 -33.26 -16.62 -7.78
C THR A 592 -33.48 -15.15 -7.41
N PRO A 593 -34.57 -14.52 -7.90
CA PRO A 593 -34.88 -13.11 -7.59
C PRO A 593 -35.17 -12.83 -6.10
N SER A 594 -35.49 -13.86 -5.30
CA SER A 594 -35.86 -13.70 -3.88
C SER A 594 -34.72 -13.19 -2.99
N VAL A 595 -33.48 -13.17 -3.48
CA VAL A 595 -32.31 -12.64 -2.76
C VAL A 595 -32.47 -11.14 -2.46
N GLU A 596 -33.29 -10.40 -3.20
CA GLU A 596 -33.60 -9.00 -2.89
C GLU A 596 -34.36 -8.85 -1.57
N ASN A 597 -35.04 -9.91 -1.11
CA ASN A 597 -35.76 -9.94 0.16
C ASN A 597 -34.90 -10.46 1.33
N LEU A 598 -33.58 -10.56 1.16
CA LEU A 598 -32.63 -11.08 2.17
C LEU A 598 -32.73 -10.35 3.51
N PHE A 599 -33.11 -9.06 3.48
CA PHE A 599 -33.26 -8.22 4.66
C PHE A 599 -34.72 -7.88 4.99
N SER A 600 -35.69 -8.67 4.50
CA SER A 600 -37.13 -8.41 4.69
C SER A 600 -37.57 -8.38 6.16
N PHE A 601 -36.82 -9.06 7.04
CA PHE A 601 -37.03 -9.00 8.49
C PHE A 601 -36.60 -7.68 9.13
N SER A 602 -35.84 -6.82 8.44
CA SER A 602 -35.47 -5.48 8.90
C SER A 602 -36.10 -4.43 7.99
N PRO A 603 -37.23 -3.82 8.38
CA PRO A 603 -37.86 -2.75 7.60
C PRO A 603 -36.91 -1.60 7.29
N LYS A 604 -35.96 -1.34 8.21
CA LYS A 604 -34.93 -0.31 8.05
C LYS A 604 -33.95 -0.65 6.92
N MET A 605 -33.45 -1.88 6.87
CA MET A 605 -32.54 -2.31 5.79
C MET A 605 -33.25 -2.47 4.45
N THR A 606 -34.49 -2.95 4.44
CA THR A 606 -35.32 -2.95 3.22
C THR A 606 -35.51 -1.53 2.68
N ARG A 607 -35.87 -0.58 3.55
CA ARG A 607 -36.02 0.83 3.16
C ARG A 607 -34.70 1.41 2.66
N LEU A 608 -33.58 1.13 3.33
CA LEU A 608 -32.26 1.58 2.89
C LEU A 608 -31.93 1.03 1.50
N TYR A 609 -32.12 -0.26 1.26
CA TYR A 609 -31.92 -0.86 -0.06
C TYR A 609 -32.77 -0.18 -1.14
N GLN A 610 -34.05 0.06 -0.87
CA GLN A 610 -34.95 0.71 -1.81
C GLN A 610 -34.51 2.15 -2.13
N VAL A 611 -34.12 2.91 -1.10
CA VAL A 611 -33.62 4.28 -1.26
C VAL A 611 -32.33 4.29 -2.09
N LEU A 612 -31.40 3.38 -1.79
CA LEU A 612 -30.15 3.26 -2.54
C LEU A 612 -30.43 2.92 -4.01
N LEU A 613 -31.28 1.93 -4.28
CA LEU A 613 -31.63 1.50 -5.64
C LEU A 613 -32.29 2.63 -6.44
N ASN A 614 -33.29 3.30 -5.86
CA ASN A 614 -33.96 4.43 -6.51
C ASN A 614 -32.98 5.58 -6.79
N THR A 615 -32.03 5.84 -5.88
CA THR A 615 -31.05 6.93 -6.02
C THR A 615 -30.07 6.66 -7.17
N VAL A 616 -29.64 5.42 -7.36
CA VAL A 616 -28.68 5.07 -8.43
C VAL A 616 -29.33 4.83 -9.80
N GLU A 617 -30.65 4.59 -9.83
CA GLU A 617 -31.44 4.46 -11.06
C GLU A 617 -32.04 5.78 -11.55
N SER A 618 -32.01 6.84 -10.72
CA SER A 618 -32.42 8.21 -11.07
C SER A 618 -31.36 8.92 -11.91
#